data_AF-A0A5T0D5Q8-F1
#
_entry.id   AF-A0A5T0D5Q8-F1
#
_cell.length_a   1.000
_cell.length_b   1.000
_cell.length_c   1.000
_cell.angle_alpha   90.00
_cell.angle_beta   90.00
_cell.angle_gamma   90.00
#
_symmetry.space_group_name_H-M   'P 1'
#
loop_
_entity.id
_entity.type
_entity.pdbx_description
1 polymer ?
#
loop_
_entity_poly.entity_id
_entity_poly.type
_entity_poly.pdbx_seq_one_letter_code
_entity_poly.pdbx_strand_id
1 'polypeptide(L)'
;WTKEIIEKNNKILSTQFPNLDDAMEFLRKNHLYQKTPEGEICERSYGVLVRIGNLWKFVPYARFFENEILKLEFAFENMIDQLKIFASNEEEKAYIEYFEKLKLAFCEKDEDRVIKTWQEAEFAWMKVKSPLQVGHPLEYYEDNYTHAVALEWDIRIEDENDFDVLKFGNEIKESFEHVYKNIGLEDCELEKEVLSNIEKTQLYICTPMIFYGAELKGLFSAQVVPNDEFVSSKAGKKIFAFINFVYENAKTKPFMKISSEVFDKEFLDFGRNILFYQEKIWKR
;
A
#
# COMPACT_ATOMS: atom_id res chain seq x y z
N TRP A 1 -17.41 3.96 2.81
CA TRP A 1 -16.68 2.71 2.60
C TRP A 1 -16.89 1.71 3.75
N THR A 2 -16.32 1.93 4.94
CA THR A 2 -16.36 1.00 6.09
C THR A 2 -17.77 0.52 6.43
N LYS A 3 -18.75 1.44 6.52
CA LYS A 3 -20.14 1.10 6.80
C LYS A 3 -20.74 0.09 5.83
N GLU A 4 -20.45 0.21 4.53
CA GLU A 4 -21.09 -0.60 3.50
C GLU A 4 -20.35 -1.92 3.30
N ILE A 5 -19.01 -1.90 3.26
CA ILE A 5 -18.22 -3.11 3.02
C ILE A 5 -18.01 -3.89 4.32
N ILE A 6 -17.41 -3.26 5.33
CA ILE A 6 -16.99 -3.93 6.55
C ILE A 6 -18.18 -4.21 7.48
N GLU A 7 -18.96 -3.18 7.83
CA GLU A 7 -20.00 -3.33 8.85
C GLU A 7 -21.25 -4.06 8.33
N LYS A 8 -21.51 -3.95 7.02
CA LYS A 8 -22.72 -4.48 6.38
C LYS A 8 -22.43 -5.73 5.54
N ASN A 9 -21.66 -5.63 4.47
CA ASN A 9 -21.46 -6.76 3.56
C ASN A 9 -20.73 -7.93 4.24
N ASN A 10 -19.61 -7.66 4.93
CA ASN A 10 -18.86 -8.71 5.63
C ASN A 10 -19.70 -9.34 6.74
N LYS A 11 -20.52 -8.54 7.43
CA LYS A 11 -21.47 -9.05 8.43
C LYS A 11 -22.56 -9.93 7.81
N ILE A 12 -23.10 -9.56 6.66
CA ILE A 12 -24.10 -10.37 5.95
C ILE A 12 -23.48 -11.70 5.50
N LEU A 13 -22.31 -11.67 4.86
CA LEU A 13 -21.63 -12.86 4.36
C LEU A 13 -21.23 -13.81 5.49
N SER A 14 -20.65 -13.29 6.58
CA SER A 14 -20.32 -14.09 7.77
C SER A 14 -21.53 -14.71 8.48
N THR A 15 -22.70 -14.10 8.36
CA THR A 15 -23.94 -14.68 8.90
C THR A 15 -24.57 -15.71 7.94
N GLN A 16 -24.42 -15.50 6.64
CA GLN A 16 -25.04 -16.34 5.60
C GLN A 16 -24.28 -17.65 5.35
N PHE A 17 -22.95 -17.63 5.48
CA PHE A 17 -22.10 -18.77 5.18
C PHE A 17 -21.43 -19.31 6.46
N PRO A 18 -21.34 -20.63 6.62
CA PRO A 18 -20.78 -21.23 7.84
C PRO A 18 -19.26 -21.09 7.93
N ASN A 19 -18.57 -20.90 6.79
CA ASN A 19 -17.13 -20.69 6.70
C ASN A 19 -16.79 -19.77 5.50
N LEU A 20 -15.53 -19.33 5.44
CA LEU A 20 -15.06 -18.42 4.41
C LEU A 20 -15.03 -19.08 3.02
N ASP A 21 -14.62 -20.34 2.91
CA ASP A 21 -14.50 -21.05 1.63
C ASP A 21 -15.85 -21.13 0.88
N ASP A 22 -16.93 -21.42 1.59
CA ASP A 22 -18.29 -21.45 1.04
C ASP A 22 -18.72 -20.06 0.53
N ALA A 23 -18.36 -18.99 1.26
CA ALA A 23 -18.62 -17.62 0.83
C ALA A 23 -17.82 -17.28 -0.44
N MET A 24 -16.54 -17.63 -0.48
CA MET A 24 -15.67 -17.40 -1.65
C MET A 24 -16.15 -18.18 -2.88
N GLU A 25 -16.61 -19.42 -2.70
CA GLU A 25 -17.19 -20.22 -3.78
C GLU A 25 -18.48 -19.57 -4.31
N PHE A 26 -19.34 -19.06 -3.42
CA PHE A 26 -20.52 -18.30 -3.80
C PHE A 26 -20.15 -17.06 -4.63
N LEU A 27 -19.17 -16.26 -4.19
CA LEU A 27 -18.73 -15.06 -4.91
C LEU A 27 -18.21 -15.41 -6.31
N ARG A 28 -17.39 -16.48 -6.42
CA ARG A 28 -16.86 -16.96 -7.70
C ARG A 28 -17.96 -17.44 -8.64
N LYS A 29 -18.88 -18.28 -8.16
CA LYS A 29 -20.00 -18.83 -8.96
C LYS A 29 -20.94 -17.74 -9.49
N ASN A 30 -21.06 -16.62 -8.76
CA ASN A 30 -21.95 -15.52 -9.12
C ASN A 30 -21.22 -14.35 -9.80
N HIS A 31 -19.94 -14.50 -10.17
CA HIS A 31 -19.14 -13.47 -10.82
C HIS A 31 -19.06 -12.15 -10.03
N LEU A 32 -18.92 -12.25 -8.70
CA LEU A 32 -18.89 -11.10 -7.79
C LEU A 32 -17.46 -10.67 -7.47
N TYR A 33 -16.69 -10.37 -8.51
CA TYR A 33 -15.28 -10.00 -8.46
C TYR A 33 -14.91 -9.14 -9.67
N GLN A 34 -13.76 -8.47 -9.62
CA GLN A 34 -13.20 -7.76 -10.77
C GLN A 34 -12.12 -8.59 -11.44
N LYS A 35 -11.87 -8.30 -12.72
CA LYS A 35 -10.89 -9.04 -13.53
C LYS A 35 -9.68 -8.19 -13.88
N THR A 36 -8.55 -8.84 -14.03
CA THR A 36 -7.35 -8.25 -14.63
C THR A 36 -7.61 -7.93 -16.11
N PRO A 37 -6.76 -7.11 -16.76
CA PRO A 37 -6.83 -6.88 -18.21
C PRO A 37 -6.75 -8.17 -19.05
N GLU A 38 -6.12 -9.22 -18.51
CA GLU A 38 -5.99 -10.55 -19.11
C GLU A 38 -7.24 -11.44 -18.90
N GLY A 39 -8.23 -10.97 -18.12
CA GLY A 39 -9.50 -11.65 -17.88
C GLY A 39 -9.49 -12.60 -16.68
N GLU A 40 -8.39 -12.66 -15.93
CA GLU A 40 -8.26 -13.46 -14.71
C GLU A 40 -8.95 -12.78 -13.53
N ILE A 41 -9.30 -13.52 -12.47
CA ILE A 41 -9.84 -12.91 -11.25
C ILE A 41 -8.73 -12.09 -10.60
N CYS A 42 -8.97 -10.79 -10.40
CA CYS A 42 -8.01 -9.93 -9.74
C CYS A 42 -7.96 -10.25 -8.24
N GLU A 43 -6.76 -10.20 -7.66
CA GLU A 43 -6.55 -10.43 -6.22
C GLU A 43 -7.23 -9.39 -5.33
N ARG A 44 -7.46 -8.19 -5.87
CA ARG A 44 -8.06 -7.04 -5.20
C ARG A 44 -9.17 -6.44 -6.03
N SER A 45 -9.97 -5.59 -5.42
CA SER A 45 -11.09 -4.94 -6.11
C SER A 45 -11.32 -3.50 -5.67
N TYR A 46 -11.95 -2.73 -6.54
CA TYR A 46 -12.37 -1.35 -6.34
C TYR A 46 -13.88 -1.26 -6.53
N GLY A 47 -14.62 -2.04 -5.75
CA GLY A 47 -16.07 -2.14 -5.86
C GLY A 47 -16.77 -2.59 -4.59
N VAL A 48 -18.09 -2.55 -4.61
CA VAL A 48 -18.97 -2.85 -3.49
C VAL A 48 -19.97 -3.91 -3.90
N LEU A 49 -20.19 -4.90 -3.04
CA LEU A 49 -21.31 -5.82 -3.16
C LEU A 49 -22.62 -5.08 -2.86
N VAL A 50 -23.54 -5.13 -3.81
CA VAL A 50 -24.88 -4.54 -3.71
C VAL A 50 -25.92 -5.64 -3.82
N ARG A 51 -26.85 -5.68 -2.87
CA ARG A 51 -27.98 -6.60 -2.89
C ARG A 51 -29.20 -5.93 -3.50
N ILE A 52 -29.71 -6.50 -4.60
CA ILE A 52 -30.92 -6.08 -5.30
C ILE A 52 -31.95 -7.21 -5.18
N GLY A 53 -32.80 -7.12 -4.15
CA GLY A 53 -33.71 -8.20 -3.77
C GLY A 53 -32.96 -9.44 -3.30
N ASN A 54 -33.05 -10.52 -4.08
CA ASN A 54 -32.33 -11.78 -3.82
C ASN A 54 -31.03 -11.93 -4.62
N LEU A 55 -30.73 -10.98 -5.51
CA LEU A 55 -29.52 -11.01 -6.33
C LEU A 55 -28.43 -10.14 -5.71
N TRP A 56 -27.19 -10.58 -5.88
CA TRP A 56 -26.01 -9.80 -5.60
C TRP A 56 -25.43 -9.28 -6.91
N LYS A 57 -24.88 -8.06 -6.86
CA LYS A 57 -24.07 -7.48 -7.91
C LYS A 57 -22.81 -6.89 -7.30
N PHE A 58 -21.73 -6.89 -8.06
CA PHE A 58 -20.50 -6.20 -7.69
C PHE A 58 -20.41 -4.92 -8.51
N VAL A 59 -20.29 -3.77 -7.87
CA VAL A 59 -20.42 -2.45 -8.53
C VAL A 59 -19.19 -1.60 -8.24
N PRO A 60 -18.56 -0.95 -9.25
CA PRO A 60 -17.38 -0.11 -9.02
C PRO A 60 -17.64 1.04 -8.03
N TYR A 61 -16.60 1.48 -7.31
CA TYR A 61 -16.71 2.60 -6.37
C TYR A 61 -17.30 3.86 -7.02
N ALA A 62 -16.89 4.18 -8.25
CA ALA A 62 -17.38 5.34 -9.00
C ALA A 62 -18.91 5.34 -9.24
N ARG A 63 -19.52 4.15 -9.28
CA ARG A 63 -20.96 3.97 -9.42
C ARG A 63 -21.67 4.00 -8.07
N PHE A 64 -21.09 3.36 -7.06
CA PHE A 64 -21.72 3.21 -5.76
C PHE A 64 -21.64 4.50 -4.91
N PHE A 65 -20.51 5.19 -4.93
CA PHE A 65 -20.25 6.45 -4.22
C PHE A 65 -20.33 7.66 -5.18
N GLU A 66 -21.31 7.68 -6.08
CA GLU A 66 -21.34 8.64 -7.19
C GLU A 66 -21.28 10.12 -6.74
N ASN A 67 -21.96 10.46 -5.64
CA ASN A 67 -21.97 11.82 -5.10
C ASN A 67 -20.61 12.23 -4.51
N GLU A 68 -19.94 11.32 -3.80
CA GLU A 68 -18.62 11.54 -3.23
C GLU A 68 -17.56 11.62 -4.34
N ILE A 69 -17.67 10.76 -5.35
CA ILE A 69 -16.73 10.71 -6.49
C ILE A 69 -16.85 11.96 -7.35
N LEU A 70 -18.05 12.51 -7.56
CA LEU A 70 -18.21 13.79 -8.24
C LEU A 70 -17.50 14.95 -7.52
N LYS A 71 -17.54 14.98 -6.19
CA LYS A 71 -16.82 15.99 -5.40
C LYS A 71 -15.31 15.78 -5.49
N LEU A 72 -14.87 14.53 -5.46
CA LEU A 72 -13.47 14.16 -5.57
C LEU A 72 -12.90 14.51 -6.96
N GLU A 73 -13.66 14.26 -8.02
CA GLU A 73 -13.31 14.65 -9.39
C GLU A 73 -13.05 16.15 -9.50
N PHE A 74 -13.95 16.98 -8.99
CA PHE A 74 -13.77 18.44 -8.97
C PHE A 74 -12.52 18.87 -8.17
N ALA A 75 -12.27 18.21 -7.03
CA ALA A 75 -11.08 18.49 -6.22
C ALA A 75 -9.79 18.13 -6.96
N PHE A 76 -9.76 16.99 -7.67
CA PHE A 76 -8.65 16.61 -8.53
C PHE A 76 -8.45 17.61 -9.66
N GLU A 77 -9.51 18.03 -10.35
CA GLU A 77 -9.41 18.99 -11.46
C GLU A 77 -8.80 20.31 -11.01
N ASN A 78 -9.31 20.88 -9.92
CA ASN A 78 -8.75 22.12 -9.37
C ASN A 78 -7.27 21.96 -8.98
N MET A 79 -6.92 20.86 -8.31
CA MET A 79 -5.53 20.60 -7.93
C MET A 79 -4.62 20.43 -9.14
N ILE A 80 -5.02 19.63 -10.14
CA ILE A 80 -4.26 19.37 -11.36
C ILE A 80 -4.06 20.68 -12.14
N ASP A 81 -5.09 21.51 -12.24
CA ASP A 81 -5.01 22.81 -12.93
C ASP A 81 -4.00 23.74 -12.24
N GLN A 82 -3.98 23.77 -10.90
CA GLN A 82 -2.96 24.51 -10.14
C GLN A 82 -1.56 23.93 -10.37
N LEU A 83 -1.40 22.60 -10.27
CA LEU A 83 -0.10 21.96 -10.50
C LEU A 83 0.46 22.26 -11.88
N LYS A 84 -0.38 22.28 -12.92
CA LYS A 84 0.02 22.63 -14.30
C LYS A 84 0.57 24.05 -14.44
N ILE A 85 0.14 24.99 -13.59
CA ILE A 85 0.65 26.37 -13.58
C ILE A 85 2.05 26.42 -12.96
N PHE A 86 2.29 25.64 -11.91
CA PHE A 86 3.55 25.68 -11.15
C PHE A 86 4.61 24.71 -11.67
N ALA A 87 4.22 23.62 -12.32
CA ALA A 87 5.14 22.60 -12.79
C ALA A 87 6.04 23.11 -13.92
N SER A 88 7.34 22.95 -13.72
CA SER A 88 8.41 23.45 -14.56
C SER A 88 9.38 22.34 -14.98
N ASN A 89 9.60 21.34 -14.12
CA ASN A 89 10.53 20.24 -14.34
C ASN A 89 9.81 18.89 -14.51
N GLU A 90 10.57 17.85 -14.89
CA GLU A 90 10.00 16.52 -15.18
C GLU A 90 9.43 15.81 -13.93
N GLU A 91 9.98 16.07 -12.76
CA GLU A 91 9.50 15.50 -11.51
C GLU A 91 8.14 16.10 -11.10
N GLU A 92 7.98 17.41 -11.25
CA GLU A 92 6.71 18.11 -11.07
C GLU A 92 5.66 17.68 -12.11
N LYS A 93 6.08 17.40 -13.35
CA LYS A 93 5.18 16.83 -14.37
C LYS A 93 4.76 15.39 -14.07
N ALA A 94 5.62 14.60 -13.43
CA ALA A 94 5.26 13.24 -13.01
C ALA A 94 4.10 13.24 -12.00
N TYR A 95 4.02 14.25 -11.13
CA TYR A 95 2.85 14.45 -10.27
C TYR A 95 1.57 14.72 -11.06
N ILE A 96 1.64 15.56 -12.09
CA ILE A 96 0.49 15.85 -12.94
C ILE A 96 0.01 14.57 -13.62
N GLU A 97 0.92 13.80 -14.23
CA GLU A 97 0.58 12.51 -14.86
C GLU A 97 -0.07 11.56 -13.84
N TYR A 98 0.53 11.44 -12.67
CA TYR A 98 0.01 10.60 -11.59
C TYR A 98 -1.40 11.01 -11.17
N PHE A 99 -1.63 12.28 -10.86
CA PHE A 99 -2.95 12.74 -10.41
C PHE A 99 -4.01 12.70 -11.51
N GLU A 100 -3.64 12.92 -12.77
CA GLU A 100 -4.54 12.72 -13.90
C GLU A 100 -4.99 11.26 -14.01
N LYS A 101 -4.04 10.30 -13.91
CA LYS A 101 -4.35 8.88 -13.94
C LYS A 101 -5.15 8.43 -12.71
N LEU A 102 -4.80 8.94 -11.54
CA LEU A 102 -5.51 8.63 -10.30
C LEU A 102 -6.95 9.15 -10.32
N LYS A 103 -7.17 10.37 -10.85
CA LYS A 103 -8.52 10.89 -11.08
C LYS A 103 -9.34 9.94 -11.96
N LEU A 104 -8.77 9.49 -13.08
CA LEU A 104 -9.44 8.54 -13.97
C LEU A 104 -9.77 7.22 -13.25
N ALA A 105 -8.88 6.72 -12.40
CA ALA A 105 -9.10 5.48 -11.64
C ALA A 105 -10.26 5.61 -10.65
N PHE A 106 -10.32 6.72 -9.91
CA PHE A 106 -11.44 7.00 -9.01
C PHE A 106 -12.77 7.17 -9.76
N CYS A 107 -12.75 7.75 -10.95
CA CYS A 107 -13.94 8.00 -11.76
C CYS A 107 -14.36 6.81 -12.65
N GLU A 108 -13.60 5.70 -12.66
CA GLU A 108 -13.88 4.58 -13.56
C GLU A 108 -15.16 3.83 -13.16
N LYS A 109 -16.14 3.90 -14.06
CA LYS A 109 -17.50 3.38 -13.90
C LYS A 109 -17.73 2.06 -14.63
N ASP A 110 -16.78 1.66 -15.47
CA ASP A 110 -16.79 0.42 -16.25
C ASP A 110 -16.06 -0.70 -15.48
N GLU A 111 -16.77 -1.78 -15.23
CA GLU A 111 -16.29 -2.96 -14.50
C GLU A 111 -15.09 -3.62 -15.18
N ASP A 112 -15.05 -3.62 -16.52
CA ASP A 112 -13.98 -4.27 -17.30
C ASP A 112 -12.70 -3.41 -17.38
N ARG A 113 -12.78 -2.14 -16.98
CA ARG A 113 -11.67 -1.17 -17.08
C ARG A 113 -11.08 -0.77 -15.74
N VAL A 114 -11.83 -0.91 -14.66
CA VAL A 114 -11.45 -0.43 -13.32
C VAL A 114 -10.05 -0.87 -12.89
N ILE A 115 -9.72 -2.16 -12.99
CA ILE A 115 -8.40 -2.67 -12.60
C ILE A 115 -7.30 -2.04 -13.46
N LYS A 116 -7.49 -2.00 -14.78
CA LYS A 116 -6.52 -1.39 -15.70
C LYS A 116 -6.27 0.07 -15.38
N THR A 117 -7.32 0.84 -15.10
CA THR A 117 -7.19 2.28 -14.83
C THR A 117 -6.45 2.53 -13.51
N TRP A 118 -6.67 1.70 -12.48
CA TRP A 118 -5.88 1.73 -11.24
C TRP A 118 -4.42 1.36 -11.47
N GLN A 119 -4.14 0.32 -12.26
CA GLN A 119 -2.77 -0.05 -12.64
C GLN A 119 -2.05 1.09 -13.37
N GLU A 120 -2.73 1.81 -14.27
CA GLU A 120 -2.17 2.98 -14.95
C GLU A 120 -1.83 4.11 -13.97
N ALA A 121 -2.65 4.32 -12.94
CA ALA A 121 -2.36 5.27 -11.87
C ALA A 121 -1.15 4.84 -11.03
N GLU A 122 -1.04 3.56 -10.69
CA GLU A 122 0.11 3.01 -9.97
C GLU A 122 1.40 3.11 -10.79
N PHE A 123 1.37 2.82 -12.10
CA PHE A 123 2.53 3.04 -12.98
C PHE A 123 2.97 4.51 -13.03
N ALA A 124 2.02 5.45 -13.10
CA ALA A 124 2.33 6.87 -13.08
C ALA A 124 2.89 7.29 -11.72
N TRP A 125 2.35 6.76 -10.62
CA TRP A 125 2.86 6.99 -9.28
C TRP A 125 4.29 6.49 -9.10
N MET A 126 4.63 5.34 -9.68
CA MET A 126 5.99 4.78 -9.63
C MET A 126 7.04 5.68 -10.30
N LYS A 127 6.63 6.60 -11.18
CA LYS A 127 7.51 7.61 -11.79
C LYS A 127 7.78 8.82 -10.88
N VAL A 128 6.92 9.08 -9.89
CA VAL A 128 7.12 10.17 -8.93
C VAL A 128 8.25 9.79 -7.97
N LYS A 129 9.44 10.40 -8.12
CA LYS A 129 10.63 10.08 -7.33
C LYS A 129 10.92 11.05 -6.18
N SER A 130 10.18 12.15 -6.10
CA SER A 130 10.50 13.27 -5.21
C SER A 130 10.45 12.92 -3.71
N PRO A 131 11.08 13.73 -2.86
CA PRO A 131 11.01 13.57 -1.40
C PRO A 131 9.58 13.58 -0.83
N LEU A 132 8.69 14.42 -1.39
CA LEU A 132 7.27 14.38 -1.07
C LEU A 132 6.65 13.18 -1.79
N GLN A 133 5.82 12.40 -1.09
CA GLN A 133 5.19 11.21 -1.64
C GLN A 133 3.73 11.18 -1.20
N VAL A 134 2.82 10.92 -2.14
CA VAL A 134 1.38 10.87 -1.87
C VAL A 134 0.92 9.43 -2.05
N GLY A 135 0.48 8.82 -0.94
CA GLY A 135 -0.13 7.50 -0.93
C GLY A 135 -1.60 7.58 -1.37
N HIS A 136 -2.01 6.60 -2.18
CA HIS A 136 -3.38 6.41 -2.62
C HIS A 136 -3.92 5.08 -2.05
N PRO A 137 -5.20 4.73 -2.28
CA PRO A 137 -5.76 3.45 -1.87
C PRO A 137 -4.93 2.25 -2.35
N LEU A 138 -4.27 1.54 -1.42
CA LEU A 138 -3.33 0.47 -1.73
C LEU A 138 -3.65 -0.83 -0.98
N GLU A 139 -4.15 -0.72 0.25
CA GLU A 139 -4.39 -1.88 1.12
C GLU A 139 -5.84 -2.40 1.04
N TYR A 140 -6.01 -3.71 1.19
CA TYR A 140 -7.34 -4.36 1.13
C TYR A 140 -7.59 -5.37 2.27
N TYR A 141 -6.71 -5.42 3.28
CA TYR A 141 -6.78 -6.41 4.36
C TYR A 141 -8.04 -6.32 5.22
N GLU A 142 -8.72 -5.17 5.24
CA GLU A 142 -9.94 -4.99 6.01
C GLU A 142 -11.11 -5.79 5.44
N ASP A 143 -11.13 -6.05 4.13
CA ASP A 143 -12.20 -6.80 3.48
C ASP A 143 -11.85 -8.28 3.27
N ASN A 144 -12.39 -9.13 4.14
CA ASN A 144 -12.17 -10.57 4.12
C ASN A 144 -12.76 -11.32 2.90
N TYR A 145 -13.63 -10.70 2.10
CA TYR A 145 -14.42 -11.42 1.10
C TYR A 145 -14.14 -11.02 -0.33
N THR A 146 -14.18 -9.72 -0.63
CA THR A 146 -13.97 -9.23 -2.00
C THR A 146 -12.61 -8.57 -2.20
N HIS A 147 -11.78 -8.52 -1.14
CA HIS A 147 -10.51 -7.81 -1.13
C HIS A 147 -10.65 -6.39 -1.69
N ALA A 148 -11.72 -5.73 -1.28
CA ALA A 148 -12.00 -4.35 -1.64
C ALA A 148 -10.92 -3.45 -1.06
N VAL A 149 -10.24 -2.69 -1.92
CA VAL A 149 -9.17 -1.76 -1.52
C VAL A 149 -9.79 -0.64 -0.69
N ALA A 150 -9.26 -0.44 0.51
CA ALA A 150 -9.69 0.54 1.47
C ALA A 150 -9.42 1.95 0.95
N LEU A 151 -10.39 2.85 1.13
CA LEU A 151 -10.20 4.26 0.78
C LEU A 151 -9.35 4.94 1.85
N GLU A 152 -8.08 5.12 1.51
CA GLU A 152 -7.06 5.82 2.30
C GLU A 152 -6.37 6.90 1.48
N TRP A 153 -5.85 7.91 2.17
CA TRP A 153 -5.07 8.97 1.60
C TRP A 153 -4.00 9.41 2.59
N ASP A 154 -2.77 9.50 2.11
CA ASP A 154 -1.68 9.91 2.97
C ASP A 154 -0.61 10.70 2.23
N ILE A 155 0.10 11.54 2.98
CA ILE A 155 1.21 12.33 2.49
C ILE A 155 2.40 12.06 3.39
N ARG A 156 3.53 11.77 2.76
CA ARG A 156 4.81 11.44 3.39
C ARG A 156 5.86 12.39 2.87
N ILE A 157 6.83 12.69 3.72
CA ILE A 157 8.00 13.47 3.32
C ILE A 157 9.24 12.70 3.73
N GLU A 158 10.17 12.55 2.80
CA GLU A 158 11.50 12.02 3.08
C GLU A 158 12.17 12.84 4.19
N ASP A 159 12.72 12.14 5.18
CA ASP A 159 13.43 12.76 6.29
C ASP A 159 14.80 13.21 5.82
N GLU A 160 15.26 14.36 6.30
CA GLU A 160 16.67 14.74 6.14
C GLU A 160 17.54 13.80 7.00
N ASN A 161 18.33 12.95 6.34
CA ASN A 161 19.19 11.98 7.02
C ASN A 161 20.42 11.63 6.15
N ASP A 162 21.45 11.08 6.80
CA ASP A 162 22.71 10.68 6.15
C ASP A 162 22.63 9.26 5.52
N PHE A 163 21.44 8.69 5.33
CA PHE A 163 21.28 7.33 4.82
C PHE A 163 21.53 7.29 3.31
N ASP A 164 22.55 6.55 2.91
CA ASP A 164 22.87 6.33 1.49
C ASP A 164 22.09 5.12 0.95
N VAL A 165 20.95 5.41 0.31
CA VAL A 165 20.06 4.40 -0.28
C VAL A 165 20.77 3.57 -1.36
N LEU A 166 21.66 4.18 -2.15
CA LEU A 166 22.38 3.48 -3.22
C LEU A 166 23.39 2.50 -2.64
N LYS A 167 24.15 2.94 -1.64
CA LYS A 167 25.08 2.08 -0.93
C LYS A 167 24.35 0.91 -0.25
N PHE A 168 23.25 1.19 0.44
CA PHE A 168 22.44 0.15 1.08
C PHE A 168 21.91 -0.86 0.07
N GLY A 169 21.40 -0.40 -1.08
CA GLY A 169 20.96 -1.28 -2.17
C GLY A 169 22.06 -2.24 -2.65
N ASN A 170 23.30 -1.76 -2.78
CA ASN A 170 24.43 -2.61 -3.15
C ASN A 170 24.81 -3.61 -2.05
N GLU A 171 24.81 -3.19 -0.78
CA GLU A 171 25.06 -4.08 0.37
C GLU A 171 24.00 -5.22 0.43
N ILE A 172 22.74 -4.92 0.11
CA ILE A 172 21.67 -5.93 0.02
C ILE A 172 21.91 -6.90 -1.15
N LYS A 173 22.34 -6.42 -2.32
CA LYS A 173 22.69 -7.29 -3.47
C LYS A 173 23.85 -8.22 -3.11
N GLU A 174 24.93 -7.69 -2.54
CA GLU A 174 26.09 -8.48 -2.13
C GLU A 174 25.70 -9.56 -1.09
N SER A 175 24.85 -9.18 -0.13
CA SER A 175 24.32 -10.10 0.88
C SER A 175 23.48 -11.22 0.25
N PHE A 176 22.60 -10.88 -0.70
CA PHE A 176 21.81 -11.87 -1.44
C PHE A 176 22.70 -12.83 -2.22
N GLU A 177 23.65 -12.32 -3.01
CA GLU A 177 24.56 -13.17 -3.80
C GLU A 177 25.37 -14.11 -2.91
N HIS A 178 25.81 -13.63 -1.74
CA HIS A 178 26.55 -14.45 -0.79
C HIS A 178 25.68 -15.60 -0.25
N VAL A 179 24.45 -15.30 0.17
CA VAL A 179 23.50 -16.32 0.64
C VAL A 179 23.18 -17.31 -0.47
N TYR A 180 22.85 -16.82 -1.67
CA TYR A 180 22.50 -17.63 -2.84
C TYR A 180 23.62 -18.62 -3.21
N LYS A 181 24.88 -18.16 -3.25
CA LYS A 181 26.06 -19.02 -3.48
C LYS A 181 26.25 -20.05 -2.36
N ASN A 182 26.07 -19.65 -1.10
CA ASN A 182 26.30 -20.52 0.05
C ASN A 182 25.26 -21.64 0.21
N ILE A 183 24.00 -21.39 -0.18
CA ILE A 183 22.97 -22.43 -0.16
C ILE A 183 23.12 -23.44 -1.31
N GLY A 184 23.99 -23.17 -2.27
CA GLY A 184 24.23 -24.04 -3.43
C GLY A 184 23.01 -24.15 -4.36
N LEU A 185 22.21 -23.08 -4.46
CA LEU A 185 21.06 -23.03 -5.36
C LEU A 185 21.55 -22.73 -6.79
N GLU A 186 21.10 -23.52 -7.76
CA GLU A 186 21.44 -23.37 -9.18
C GLU A 186 20.20 -22.94 -10.00
N ASP A 187 19.58 -21.84 -9.60
CA ASP A 187 18.43 -21.22 -10.29
C ASP A 187 18.78 -19.80 -10.79
N CYS A 188 19.39 -19.75 -11.98
CA CYS A 188 19.82 -18.51 -12.60
C CYS A 188 18.68 -17.53 -12.89
N GLU A 189 17.44 -18.00 -13.03
CA GLU A 189 16.30 -17.12 -13.30
C GLU A 189 15.83 -16.45 -12.02
N LEU A 190 15.78 -17.19 -10.90
CA LEU A 190 15.54 -16.62 -9.58
C LEU A 190 16.60 -15.56 -9.22
N GLU A 191 17.88 -15.85 -9.45
CA GLU A 191 18.97 -14.91 -9.17
C GLU A 191 18.77 -13.59 -9.91
N LYS A 192 18.51 -13.66 -11.22
CA LYS A 192 18.24 -12.48 -12.06
C LYS A 192 17.00 -11.73 -11.61
N GLU A 193 15.93 -12.45 -11.29
CA GLU A 193 14.67 -11.85 -10.86
C GLU A 193 14.86 -11.06 -9.56
N VAL A 194 15.52 -11.65 -8.56
CA VAL A 194 15.78 -10.98 -7.27
C VAL A 194 16.67 -9.76 -7.46
N LEU A 195 17.78 -9.88 -8.21
CA LEU A 195 18.67 -8.74 -8.48
C LEU A 195 17.94 -7.61 -9.22
N SER A 196 17.11 -7.95 -10.21
CA SER A 196 16.27 -6.97 -10.92
C SER A 196 15.26 -6.30 -9.98
N ASN A 197 14.64 -7.05 -9.08
CA ASN A 197 13.68 -6.49 -8.12
C ASN A 197 14.35 -5.55 -7.12
N ILE A 198 15.57 -5.86 -6.66
CA ILE A 198 16.35 -4.93 -5.82
C ILE A 198 16.64 -3.63 -6.59
N GLU A 199 16.98 -3.70 -7.88
CA GLU A 199 17.25 -2.51 -8.71
C GLU A 199 16.04 -1.62 -8.96
N LYS A 200 14.86 -2.22 -9.14
CA LYS A 200 13.61 -1.48 -9.37
C LYS A 200 13.03 -0.91 -8.07
N THR A 201 13.52 -1.36 -6.91
CA THR A 201 13.02 -0.94 -5.60
C THR A 201 13.47 0.48 -5.29
N GLN A 202 12.54 1.30 -4.80
CA GLN A 202 12.81 2.64 -4.30
C GLN A 202 12.61 2.63 -2.79
N LEU A 203 13.59 3.12 -2.04
CA LEU A 203 13.51 3.21 -0.58
C LEU A 203 13.46 4.66 -0.15
N TYR A 204 12.47 4.99 0.67
CA TYR A 204 12.27 6.29 1.28
C TYR A 204 12.32 6.14 2.79
N ILE A 205 13.26 6.82 3.44
CA ILE A 205 13.24 7.00 4.89
C ILE A 205 12.43 8.26 5.15
N CYS A 206 11.23 8.14 5.73
CA CYS A 206 10.28 9.23 5.72
C CYS A 206 9.47 9.37 7.00
N THR A 207 8.80 10.50 7.13
CA THR A 207 7.82 10.78 8.18
C THR A 207 6.42 10.91 7.55
N PRO A 208 5.39 10.29 8.14
CA PRO A 208 4.01 10.52 7.71
C PRO A 208 3.59 11.93 8.14
N MET A 209 3.12 12.74 7.19
CA MET A 209 2.61 14.10 7.45
C MET A 209 1.11 14.09 7.74
N ILE A 210 0.35 13.47 6.83
CA ILE A 210 -1.11 13.41 6.88
C ILE A 210 -1.50 11.98 6.60
N PHE A 211 -2.44 11.45 7.38
CA PHE A 211 -3.09 10.19 7.11
C PHE A 211 -4.60 10.31 7.36
N TYR A 212 -5.41 9.87 6.41
CA TYR A 212 -6.87 9.89 6.51
C TYR A 212 -7.47 8.68 5.77
N GLY A 213 -8.45 8.00 6.35
CA GLY A 213 -9.12 6.87 5.67
C GLY A 213 -9.68 5.81 6.60
N ALA A 214 -9.97 4.63 6.02
CA ALA A 214 -10.27 3.41 6.77
C ALA A 214 -9.09 3.05 7.71
N GLU A 215 -9.34 2.28 8.76
CA GLU A 215 -8.63 2.37 10.05
C GLU A 215 -7.10 2.11 9.99
N LEU A 216 -6.26 3.11 9.64
CA LEU A 216 -4.90 3.15 10.17
C LEU A 216 -4.95 3.74 11.58
N LYS A 217 -5.20 2.88 12.56
CA LYS A 217 -4.80 3.12 13.94
C LYS A 217 -3.27 2.94 14.07
N GLY A 218 -2.50 3.79 13.37
CA GLY A 218 -1.14 4.21 13.74
C GLY A 218 -0.08 3.16 14.07
N LEU A 219 -0.06 1.99 13.43
CA LEU A 219 0.91 0.93 13.72
C LEU A 219 1.64 0.42 12.48
N PHE A 220 2.14 1.31 11.62
CA PHE A 220 3.04 0.90 10.55
C PHE A 220 4.45 1.42 10.81
N SER A 221 5.42 0.51 10.81
CA SER A 221 6.85 0.82 10.86
C SER A 221 7.44 1.05 9.48
N ALA A 222 6.84 0.40 8.48
CA ALA A 222 7.16 0.56 7.08
C ALA A 222 5.93 0.20 6.23
N GLN A 223 5.95 0.58 4.95
CA GLN A 223 5.00 0.10 3.94
C GLN A 223 5.75 -0.26 2.66
N VAL A 224 5.32 -1.33 1.99
CA VAL A 224 5.91 -1.82 0.73
C VAL A 224 4.80 -1.95 -0.31
N VAL A 225 4.83 -1.10 -1.34
CA VAL A 225 3.71 -0.90 -2.28
C VAL A 225 4.23 -0.54 -3.69
N PRO A 226 3.48 -0.72 -4.79
CA PRO A 226 2.09 -1.19 -4.83
C PRO A 226 1.98 -2.69 -4.52
N ASN A 227 0.78 -3.07 -4.08
CA ASN A 227 0.40 -4.46 -3.84
C ASN A 227 0.01 -5.20 -5.12
N ASP A 228 -0.16 -4.50 -6.25
CA ASP A 228 -0.41 -5.11 -7.54
C ASP A 228 0.84 -5.81 -8.08
N GLU A 229 0.78 -7.13 -8.21
CA GLU A 229 1.92 -7.91 -8.68
C GLU A 229 2.26 -7.70 -10.16
N PHE A 230 1.28 -7.34 -11.00
CA PHE A 230 1.53 -6.97 -12.40
C PHE A 230 2.26 -5.63 -12.51
N VAL A 231 1.92 -4.65 -11.68
CA VAL A 231 2.63 -3.38 -11.63
C VAL A 231 4.00 -3.57 -11.00
N SER A 232 4.09 -4.26 -9.85
CA SER A 232 5.37 -4.40 -9.14
C SER A 232 6.39 -5.26 -9.87
N SER A 233 5.97 -6.30 -10.59
CA SER A 233 6.87 -7.07 -11.45
C SER A 233 7.52 -6.20 -12.54
N LYS A 234 6.81 -5.19 -13.05
CA LYS A 234 7.27 -4.30 -14.12
C LYS A 234 8.01 -3.06 -13.62
N ALA A 235 7.49 -2.39 -12.60
CA ALA A 235 7.96 -1.09 -12.13
C ALA A 235 8.72 -1.13 -10.79
N GLY A 236 8.76 -2.30 -10.12
CA GLY A 236 9.31 -2.46 -8.77
C GLY A 236 8.33 -2.05 -7.68
N LYS A 237 8.85 -1.85 -6.47
CA LYS A 237 8.06 -1.37 -5.32
C LYS A 237 8.73 -0.13 -4.71
N LYS A 238 7.93 0.71 -4.06
CA LYS A 238 8.35 1.73 -3.12
C LYS A 238 8.26 1.17 -1.70
N ILE A 239 9.37 1.26 -0.98
CA ILE A 239 9.48 0.96 0.44
C ILE A 239 9.53 2.28 1.18
N PHE A 240 8.64 2.47 2.13
CA PHE A 240 8.62 3.63 3.03
C PHE A 240 8.96 3.14 4.41
N ALA A 241 10.07 3.57 4.98
CA ALA A 241 10.50 3.22 6.33
C ALA A 241 10.38 4.44 7.25
N PHE A 242 9.60 4.30 8.33
CA PHE A 242 9.24 5.40 9.21
C PHE A 242 10.11 5.42 10.49
N ILE A 243 11.43 5.49 10.32
CA ILE A 243 12.42 5.27 11.40
C ILE A 243 12.18 6.23 12.58
N ASN A 244 12.06 7.54 12.31
CA ASN A 244 11.86 8.54 13.35
C ASN A 244 10.51 8.38 14.06
N PHE A 245 9.45 8.10 13.29
CA PHE A 245 8.13 7.83 13.86
C PHE A 245 8.16 6.62 14.79
N VAL A 246 8.79 5.52 14.38
CA VAL A 246 8.94 4.30 15.20
C VAL A 246 9.76 4.57 16.46
N TYR A 247 10.86 5.33 16.34
CA TYR A 247 11.70 5.69 17.47
C TYR A 247 10.95 6.52 18.52
N GLU A 248 10.24 7.57 18.11
CA GLU A 248 9.48 8.40 19.05
C GLU A 248 8.25 7.67 19.62
N ASN A 249 7.60 6.82 18.82
CA ASN A 249 6.52 5.97 19.31
C ASN A 249 7.06 4.95 20.35
N ALA A 250 8.21 4.33 20.10
CA ALA A 250 8.84 3.43 21.07
C ALA A 250 9.19 4.13 22.39
N LYS A 251 9.66 5.38 22.37
CA LYS A 251 9.96 6.18 23.57
C LYS A 251 8.72 6.55 24.38
N THR A 252 7.56 6.70 23.74
CA THR A 252 6.31 7.12 24.41
C THR A 252 5.50 5.95 24.96
N LYS A 253 5.74 4.72 24.48
CA LYS A 253 5.05 3.53 24.98
C LYS A 253 5.44 3.21 26.43
N PRO A 254 4.49 2.84 27.29
CA PRO A 254 4.80 2.40 28.65
C PRO A 254 5.54 1.05 28.61
N PHE A 255 6.35 0.80 29.63
CA PHE A 255 6.98 -0.50 29.80
C PHE A 255 5.94 -1.56 30.12
N MET A 256 5.77 -2.52 29.21
CA MET A 256 4.77 -3.56 29.33
C MET A 256 5.16 -4.56 30.44
N LYS A 257 4.20 -4.90 31.31
CA LYS A 257 4.39 -5.87 32.39
C LYS A 257 4.88 -7.22 31.88
N ILE A 258 4.32 -7.68 30.76
CA ILE A 258 4.69 -8.96 30.13
C ILE A 258 6.19 -9.01 29.78
N SER A 259 6.80 -7.89 29.40
CA SER A 259 8.24 -7.85 29.09
C SER A 259 9.08 -8.18 30.33
N SER A 260 8.67 -7.72 31.52
CA SER A 260 9.36 -8.04 32.78
C SER A 260 9.07 -9.43 33.33
N GLU A 261 8.03 -10.10 32.84
CA GLU A 261 7.72 -11.48 33.22
C GLU A 261 8.45 -12.48 32.33
N VAL A 262 8.75 -12.11 31.08
CA VAL A 262 9.39 -12.98 30.08
C VAL A 262 10.91 -12.79 30.03
N PHE A 263 11.40 -11.54 30.12
CA PHE A 263 12.81 -11.22 29.95
C PHE A 263 13.46 -10.80 31.27
N ASP A 264 14.75 -11.11 31.40
CA ASP A 264 15.52 -10.65 32.55
C ASP A 264 15.75 -9.13 32.52
N LYS A 265 16.12 -8.59 33.68
CA LYS A 265 16.32 -7.15 33.84
C LYS A 265 17.47 -6.63 32.97
N GLU A 266 18.52 -7.43 32.80
CA GLU A 266 19.71 -7.03 32.06
C GLU A 266 19.39 -6.82 30.57
N PHE A 267 18.66 -7.75 29.95
CA PHE A 267 18.20 -7.62 28.57
C PHE A 267 17.28 -6.41 28.37
N LEU A 268 16.35 -6.18 29.30
CA LEU A 268 15.45 -5.03 29.25
C LEU A 268 16.20 -3.70 29.39
N ASP A 269 17.16 -3.63 30.30
CA ASP A 269 17.98 -2.44 30.50
C ASP A 269 18.91 -2.19 29.31
N PHE A 270 19.42 -3.24 28.66
CA PHE A 270 20.18 -3.13 27.42
C PHE A 270 19.35 -2.46 26.31
N GLY A 271 18.14 -2.97 26.02
CA GLY A 271 17.26 -2.38 25.02
C GLY A 271 16.87 -0.93 25.33
N ARG A 272 16.62 -0.63 26.61
CA ARG A 272 16.35 0.75 27.08
C ARG A 272 17.54 1.66 26.89
N ASN A 273 18.75 1.19 27.17
CA ASN A 273 19.94 1.99 27.00
C ASN A 273 20.14 2.38 25.53
N ILE A 274 19.85 1.49 24.60
CA ILE A 274 19.87 1.82 23.17
C ILE A 274 18.79 2.86 22.85
N LEU A 275 17.54 2.60 23.24
CA LEU A 275 16.39 3.45 22.91
C LEU A 275 16.51 4.88 23.47
N PHE A 276 17.04 5.07 24.68
CA PHE A 276 17.07 6.39 25.32
C PHE A 276 18.40 7.12 25.22
N TYR A 277 19.51 6.40 25.01
CA TYR A 277 20.85 7.00 25.08
C TYR A 277 21.73 6.74 23.85
N GLN A 278 21.32 5.89 22.92
CA GLN A 278 22.12 5.53 21.74
C GLN A 278 21.31 5.66 20.45
N GLU A 279 20.75 6.84 20.20
CA GLU A 279 19.91 7.14 19.03
C GLU A 279 20.52 6.68 17.70
N LYS A 280 21.82 6.92 17.50
CA LYS A 280 22.53 6.51 16.28
C LYS A 280 22.57 4.99 16.09
N ILE A 281 22.60 4.23 17.18
CA ILE A 281 22.58 2.77 17.14
C ILE A 281 21.14 2.28 16.91
N TRP A 282 20.15 2.97 17.48
CA TRP A 282 18.74 2.62 17.25
C TRP A 282 18.29 2.87 15.81
N LYS A 283 18.71 3.99 15.21
CA LYS A 283 18.28 4.42 13.86
C LYS A 283 19.08 3.78 12.72
N ARG A 284 19.98 2.85 13.03
CA ARG A 284 20.83 2.14 12.07
C ARG A 284 20.30 0.73 11.85
#